data_AF-A0A0L6UI86-F1
#
_entry.id   AF-A0A0L6UI86-F1
#
_cell.length_a   1.000
_cell.length_b   1.000
_cell.length_c   1.000
_cell.angle_alpha   90.00
_cell.angle_beta   90.00
_cell.angle_gamma   90.00
#
_symmetry.space_group_name_H-M   'P 1'
#
loop_
_entity.id
_entity.type
_entity.pdbx_description
1 polymer ?
#
loop_
_entity_poly.entity_id
_entity_poly.type
_entity_poly.pdbx_seq_one_letter_code
_entity_poly.pdbx_strand_id
1 'polypeptide(L)'
;MIKYAGDLEAHRLEFQSPNLEECIHPAFRKMCSFCDETFPLHPLEQLKRMDQAVKANPLVRCRWEPKNPSALQFPVSKHPFALTTDYCQLHHSEMSIIPQGLELGWPSQIDLDLLRFYGIKGYDVIYKTLLDMFLSPSAIDNTSFLGQPLAPDYLIRKVFIPETALCLIAEALKPCFWGCNVFR
;
A
#
# COMPACT_ATOMS: atom_id res chain seq x y z
N MET A 1 23.03 60.90 -5.05
CA MET A 1 21.66 60.98 -5.62
C MET A 1 21.49 59.77 -6.53
N ILE A 2 20.96 58.66 -6.00
CA ILE A 2 20.75 57.41 -6.73
C ILE A 2 19.23 57.21 -6.79
N LYS A 3 18.67 57.17 -8.00
CA LYS A 3 17.27 56.80 -8.22
C LYS A 3 17.20 55.33 -8.62
N TYR A 4 16.37 54.58 -7.91
CA TYR A 4 15.91 53.25 -8.28
C TYR A 4 14.70 53.35 -9.22
N ALA A 5 14.70 52.52 -10.27
CA ALA A 5 13.57 51.91 -10.98
C ALA A 5 14.24 51.16 -12.15
N GLY A 6 14.15 49.86 -12.37
CA GLY A 6 13.19 48.83 -12.00
C GLY A 6 13.16 47.93 -13.24
N ASP A 7 13.46 46.64 -13.09
CA ASP A 7 12.88 45.56 -13.89
C ASP A 7 13.40 44.21 -13.38
N LEU A 8 12.49 43.50 -12.71
CA LEU A 8 12.58 42.08 -12.42
C LEU A 8 12.20 41.32 -13.69
N GLU A 9 13.15 41.06 -14.59
CA GLU A 9 12.94 40.10 -15.66
C GLU A 9 13.66 38.77 -15.32
N ALA A 10 12.83 37.79 -15.00
CA ALA A 10 13.13 36.40 -14.68
C ALA A 10 14.28 35.77 -15.52
N HIS A 11 15.39 35.46 -14.86
CA HIS A 11 16.28 34.39 -15.29
C HIS A 11 15.61 33.03 -15.00
N ARG A 12 14.65 32.64 -15.84
CA ARG A 12 14.20 31.26 -15.95
C ARG A 12 15.33 30.50 -16.68
N LEU A 13 16.26 29.94 -15.91
CA LEU A 13 17.16 28.92 -16.41
C LEU A 13 16.31 27.72 -16.83
N GLU A 14 16.02 27.62 -18.12
CA GLU A 14 15.48 26.40 -18.72
C GLU A 14 16.56 25.32 -18.62
N PHE A 15 16.50 24.53 -17.55
CA PHE A 15 17.29 23.32 -17.42
C PHE A 15 16.78 22.34 -18.49
N GLN A 16 17.46 22.28 -19.62
CA GLN A 16 17.20 21.26 -20.64
C GLN A 16 17.49 19.90 -20.00
N SER A 17 16.42 19.16 -19.70
CA SER A 17 16.50 17.80 -19.18
C SER A 17 17.21 16.93 -20.22
N PRO A 18 18.25 16.16 -19.82
CA PRO A 18 18.84 15.18 -20.71
C PRO A 18 17.76 14.17 -21.16
N ASN A 19 17.99 13.60 -22.34
CA ASN A 19 17.08 12.66 -22.97
C ASN A 19 16.89 11.44 -22.04
N LEU A 20 15.64 11.00 -21.82
CA LEU A 20 15.32 9.93 -20.84
C LEU A 20 16.07 8.62 -21.14
N GLU A 21 16.44 8.42 -22.40
CA GLU A 21 17.20 7.25 -22.88
C GLU A 21 18.68 7.27 -22.46
N GLU A 22 19.31 8.44 -22.23
CA GLU A 22 20.70 8.56 -21.80
C GLU A 22 20.93 8.24 -20.32
N CYS A 23 19.87 8.32 -19.48
CA CYS A 23 19.98 8.02 -18.04
C CYS A 23 19.97 6.51 -17.73
N ILE A 24 19.66 5.62 -18.69
CA ILE A 24 19.43 4.20 -18.42
C ILE A 24 20.65 3.36 -18.81
N HIS A 25 21.64 3.27 -17.90
CA HIS A 25 22.79 2.38 -18.10
C HIS A 25 22.43 0.91 -17.77
N PRO A 26 22.68 -0.07 -18.66
CA PRO A 26 22.20 -1.45 -18.51
C PRO A 26 22.78 -2.21 -17.30
N ALA A 27 23.91 -1.77 -16.75
CA ALA A 27 24.52 -2.35 -15.55
C ALA A 27 23.80 -2.01 -14.22
N PHE A 28 22.87 -1.03 -14.22
CA PHE A 28 22.18 -0.54 -13.02
C PHE A 28 20.69 -0.91 -12.94
N ARG A 29 20.25 -1.93 -13.69
CA ARG A 29 18.91 -2.56 -13.57
C ARG A 29 18.59 -3.15 -12.20
N LYS A 30 19.41 -2.89 -11.18
CA LYS A 30 19.30 -3.44 -9.84
C LYS A 30 18.78 -2.43 -8.81
N MET A 31 18.58 -1.15 -9.14
CA MET A 31 18.13 -0.14 -8.17
C MET A 31 16.78 0.46 -8.56
N CYS A 32 15.93 0.67 -7.56
CA CYS A 32 14.62 1.27 -7.65
C CYS A 32 14.72 2.70 -8.16
N SER A 33 13.80 3.08 -9.04
CA SER A 33 13.81 4.39 -9.70
C SER A 33 13.49 5.55 -8.74
N PHE A 34 13.08 5.30 -7.48
CA PHE A 34 12.66 6.37 -6.56
C PHE A 34 13.31 6.29 -5.17
N CYS A 35 13.31 5.13 -4.52
CA CYS A 35 13.82 4.96 -3.15
C CYS A 35 15.30 4.57 -3.06
N ASP A 36 16.00 4.40 -4.20
CA ASP A 36 17.41 4.02 -4.27
C ASP A 36 17.77 2.63 -3.69
N GLU A 37 16.79 1.84 -3.27
CA GLU A 37 16.99 0.46 -2.81
C GLU A 37 17.12 -0.53 -3.97
N THR A 38 17.60 -1.74 -3.71
CA THR A 38 17.74 -2.75 -4.76
C THR A 38 16.40 -3.39 -5.16
N PHE A 39 16.24 -3.78 -6.43
CA PHE A 39 15.11 -4.57 -6.89
C PHE A 39 15.19 -6.03 -6.40
N PRO A 40 14.04 -6.70 -6.19
CA PRO A 40 14.00 -8.15 -6.00
C PRO A 40 14.65 -8.89 -7.18
N LEU A 41 15.27 -10.04 -6.91
CA LEU A 41 15.92 -10.87 -7.93
C LEU A 41 14.95 -11.33 -9.03
N HIS A 42 13.71 -11.61 -8.64
CA HIS A 42 12.64 -12.05 -9.52
C HIS A 42 11.38 -11.20 -9.28
N PRO A 43 11.31 -9.98 -9.87
CA PRO A 43 10.16 -9.12 -9.71
C PRO A 43 8.92 -9.77 -10.34
N LEU A 44 7.77 -9.59 -9.70
CA LEU A 44 6.50 -10.05 -10.24
C LEU A 44 6.08 -9.16 -11.41
N GLU A 45 5.18 -9.69 -12.24
CA GLU A 45 4.68 -8.99 -13.44
C GLU A 45 4.01 -7.66 -13.10
N GLN A 46 3.39 -7.54 -11.92
CA GLN A 46 2.76 -6.30 -11.50
C GLN A 46 3.78 -5.19 -11.26
N LEU A 47 4.89 -5.45 -10.55
CA LEU A 47 5.95 -4.48 -10.36
C LEU A 47 6.62 -4.10 -11.68
N LYS A 48 6.84 -5.07 -12.59
CA LYS A 48 7.37 -4.77 -13.93
C LYS A 48 6.47 -3.81 -14.71
N ARG A 49 5.16 -4.04 -14.70
CA ARG A 49 4.19 -3.18 -15.40
C ARG A 49 4.16 -1.78 -14.81
N MET A 50 4.17 -1.67 -13.48
CA MET A 50 4.14 -0.37 -12.83
C MET A 50 5.46 0.39 -13.02
N ASP A 51 6.61 -0.29 -12.97
CA ASP A 51 7.91 0.29 -13.31
C ASP A 51 7.93 0.91 -14.72
N GLN A 52 7.41 0.16 -15.71
CA GLN A 52 7.26 0.66 -17.08
C GLN A 52 6.31 1.86 -17.16
N ALA A 53 5.16 1.81 -16.49
CA ALA A 53 4.18 2.88 -16.48
C ALA A 53 4.73 4.18 -15.89
N VAL A 54 5.50 4.07 -14.81
CA VAL A 54 6.12 5.23 -14.16
C VAL A 54 7.24 5.82 -15.02
N LYS A 55 8.08 4.96 -15.63
CA LYS A 55 9.14 5.38 -16.56
C LYS A 55 8.58 6.04 -17.83
N ALA A 56 7.44 5.57 -18.33
CA ALA A 56 6.77 6.15 -19.49
C ALA A 56 6.02 7.46 -19.17
N ASN A 57 5.94 7.88 -17.90
CA ASN A 57 5.20 9.07 -17.54
C ASN A 57 5.91 10.35 -18.06
N PRO A 58 5.24 11.19 -18.86
CA PRO A 58 5.87 12.37 -19.49
C PRO A 58 6.34 13.43 -18.50
N LEU A 59 5.87 13.39 -17.25
CA LEU A 59 6.28 14.32 -16.20
C LEU A 59 7.53 13.86 -15.46
N VAL A 60 7.93 12.59 -15.57
CA VAL A 60 9.09 12.07 -14.84
C VAL A 60 10.38 12.69 -15.38
N ARG A 61 11.34 12.94 -14.49
CA ARG A 61 12.65 13.50 -14.82
C ARG A 61 13.74 12.68 -14.16
N CYS A 62 14.93 12.66 -14.73
CA CYS A 62 16.10 12.08 -14.06
C CYS A 62 16.41 12.90 -12.80
N ARG A 63 16.66 12.21 -11.69
CA ARG A 63 17.24 12.75 -10.47
C ARG A 63 18.72 12.40 -10.52
N TRP A 64 19.59 13.41 -10.59
CA TRP A 64 21.01 13.14 -10.65
C TRP A 64 21.48 12.61 -9.28
N GLU A 65 21.79 11.32 -9.22
CA GLU A 65 22.29 10.64 -8.04
C GLU A 65 23.50 9.78 -8.44
N PRO A 66 24.73 10.08 -7.97
CA PRO A 66 25.93 9.33 -8.35
C PRO A 66 25.82 7.83 -8.10
N LYS A 67 25.09 7.44 -7.05
CA LYS A 67 24.90 6.04 -6.67
C LYS A 67 23.79 5.34 -7.44
N ASN A 68 22.81 6.09 -7.96
CA ASN A 68 21.67 5.56 -8.69
C ASN A 68 21.46 6.33 -10.01
N PRO A 69 22.13 5.92 -11.09
CA PRO A 69 21.94 6.53 -12.40
C PRO A 69 20.51 6.45 -12.93
N SER A 70 19.72 5.49 -12.42
CA SER A 70 18.30 5.30 -12.77
C SER A 70 17.34 6.04 -11.86
N ALA A 71 17.84 6.91 -10.97
CA ALA A 71 16.99 7.69 -10.09
C ALA A 71 16.12 8.65 -10.90
N LEU A 72 14.84 8.65 -10.57
CA LEU A 72 13.79 9.44 -11.17
C LEU A 72 13.10 10.28 -10.09
N GLN A 73 12.52 11.38 -10.53
CA GLN A 73 11.71 12.25 -9.70
C GLN A 73 10.57 12.86 -10.52
N PHE A 74 9.44 13.11 -9.86
CA PHE A 74 8.41 13.96 -10.41
C PHE A 74 8.62 15.40 -9.94
N PRO A 75 8.32 16.41 -10.79
CA PRO A 75 8.33 17.81 -10.38
C PRO A 75 7.42 18.01 -9.17
N VAL A 76 7.91 18.69 -8.13
CA VAL A 76 7.17 18.91 -6.87
C VAL A 76 5.78 19.49 -7.12
N SER A 77 5.65 20.40 -8.10
CA SER A 77 4.38 21.03 -8.46
C SER A 77 3.37 20.12 -9.18
N LYS A 78 3.80 18.96 -9.69
CA LYS A 78 2.98 18.01 -10.44
C LYS A 78 3.18 16.57 -9.97
N HIS A 79 3.59 16.39 -8.72
CA HIS A 79 3.97 15.08 -8.21
C HIS A 79 2.74 14.18 -8.04
N PRO A 80 2.62 13.05 -8.77
CA PRO A 80 1.58 12.08 -8.54
C PRO A 80 1.98 11.22 -7.32
N PHE A 81 1.69 11.73 -6.12
CA PHE A 81 2.12 11.11 -4.86
C PHE A 81 1.69 9.65 -4.77
N ALA A 82 0.40 9.36 -5.00
CA ALA A 82 -0.14 8.01 -5.01
C ALA A 82 0.66 7.07 -5.94
N LEU A 83 0.96 7.49 -7.18
CA LEU A 83 1.69 6.66 -8.12
C LEU A 83 3.09 6.27 -7.61
N THR A 84 3.80 7.22 -6.98
CA THR A 84 5.16 6.96 -6.49
C THR A 84 5.13 6.15 -5.19
N THR A 85 4.19 6.44 -4.29
CA THR A 85 4.01 5.67 -3.05
C THR A 85 3.60 4.24 -3.32
N ASP A 86 2.63 4.03 -4.22
CA ASP A 86 2.12 2.71 -4.57
C ASP A 86 3.23 1.89 -5.24
N TYR A 87 4.04 2.52 -6.09
CA TYR A 87 5.21 1.90 -6.70
C TYR A 87 6.24 1.44 -5.67
N CYS A 88 6.70 2.34 -4.79
CA CYS A 88 7.68 1.98 -3.76
C CYS A 88 7.12 0.98 -2.75
N GLN A 89 5.82 1.05 -2.42
CA GLN A 89 5.17 0.11 -1.54
C GLN A 89 5.11 -1.29 -2.14
N LEU A 90 4.79 -1.41 -3.44
CA LEU A 90 4.81 -2.70 -4.12
C LEU A 90 6.25 -3.25 -4.22
N HIS A 91 7.22 -2.42 -4.59
CA HIS A 91 8.63 -2.80 -4.61
C HIS A 91 9.09 -3.33 -3.25
N HIS A 92 8.82 -2.60 -2.17
CA HIS A 92 9.13 -3.04 -0.81
C HIS A 92 8.42 -4.36 -0.49
N SER A 93 7.15 -4.51 -0.86
CA SER A 93 6.40 -5.73 -0.62
C SER A 93 7.03 -6.94 -1.31
N GLU A 94 7.48 -6.82 -2.55
CA GLU A 94 8.16 -7.89 -3.28
C GLU A 94 9.57 -8.18 -2.76
N MET A 95 10.25 -7.17 -2.21
CA MET A 95 11.61 -7.31 -1.69
C MET A 95 11.64 -7.93 -0.28
N SER A 96 10.70 -7.58 0.59
CA SER A 96 10.74 -7.93 2.01
C SER A 96 9.50 -8.70 2.49
N ILE A 97 8.30 -8.17 2.25
CA ILE A 97 7.08 -8.69 2.85
C ILE A 97 6.70 -10.06 2.28
N ILE A 98 6.73 -10.22 0.96
CA ILE A 98 6.37 -11.48 0.30
C ILE A 98 7.35 -12.60 0.68
N PRO A 99 8.68 -12.42 0.58
CA PRO A 99 9.63 -13.43 1.05
C PRO A 99 9.43 -13.82 2.52
N GLN A 100 9.27 -12.83 3.41
CA GLN A 100 9.00 -13.08 4.83
C GLN A 100 7.69 -13.86 5.03
N GLY A 101 6.63 -13.48 4.32
CA GLY A 101 5.36 -14.19 4.37
C GLY A 101 5.51 -15.64 3.95
N LEU A 102 6.23 -15.91 2.85
CA LEU A 102 6.49 -17.27 2.38
C LEU A 102 7.31 -18.09 3.40
N GLU A 103 8.33 -17.48 4.03
CA GLU A 103 9.09 -18.11 5.13
C GLU A 103 8.21 -18.42 6.34
N LEU A 104 7.21 -17.57 6.62
CA LEU A 104 6.21 -17.77 7.68
C LEU A 104 5.06 -18.71 7.25
N GLY A 105 5.10 -19.30 6.05
CA GLY A 105 4.08 -20.22 5.57
C GLY A 105 2.78 -19.54 5.10
N TRP A 106 2.81 -18.24 4.79
CA TRP A 106 1.67 -17.56 4.19
C TRP A 106 1.34 -18.17 2.83
N PRO A 107 0.05 -18.32 2.48
CA PRO A 107 -0.35 -18.92 1.23
C PRO A 107 0.08 -18.06 0.04
N SER A 108 0.83 -18.63 -0.90
CA SER A 108 1.21 -17.97 -2.15
C SER A 108 0.07 -17.91 -3.17
N GLN A 109 -1.00 -18.66 -2.94
CA GLN A 109 -2.23 -18.67 -3.72
C GLN A 109 -3.42 -18.65 -2.77
N ILE A 110 -4.35 -17.75 -3.00
CA ILE A 110 -5.59 -17.67 -2.24
C ILE A 110 -6.65 -18.43 -3.03
N ASP A 111 -7.16 -19.52 -2.45
CA ASP A 111 -8.36 -20.19 -2.96
C ASP A 111 -9.57 -19.27 -2.71
N LEU A 112 -10.02 -18.62 -3.79
CA LEU A 112 -11.13 -17.67 -3.73
C LEU A 112 -12.47 -18.35 -3.46
N ASP A 113 -12.64 -19.62 -3.82
CA ASP A 113 -13.86 -20.37 -3.51
C ASP A 113 -13.89 -20.69 -2.02
N LEU A 114 -12.76 -21.14 -1.48
CA LEU A 114 -12.59 -21.32 -0.04
C LEU A 114 -12.82 -20.00 0.73
N LEU A 115 -12.34 -18.87 0.20
CA LEU A 115 -12.60 -17.55 0.76
C LEU A 115 -14.09 -17.18 0.73
N ARG A 116 -14.83 -17.56 -0.32
CA ARG A 116 -16.30 -17.39 -0.37
C ARG A 116 -17.02 -18.25 0.66
N PHE A 117 -16.59 -19.51 0.83
CA PHE A 117 -17.16 -20.41 1.83
C PHE A 117 -16.88 -19.96 3.26
N TYR A 118 -15.63 -19.57 3.56
CA TYR A 118 -15.28 -18.97 4.85
C TYR A 118 -15.85 -17.57 5.02
N GLY A 119 -16.07 -16.82 3.94
CA GLY A 119 -16.71 -15.50 4.00
C GLY A 119 -18.13 -15.60 4.57
N ILE A 120 -18.94 -16.54 4.08
CA ILE A 120 -20.31 -16.73 4.57
C ILE A 120 -20.32 -17.36 5.97
N LYS A 121 -19.50 -18.39 6.22
CA LYS A 121 -19.43 -19.04 7.55
C LYS A 121 -18.84 -18.12 8.61
N GLY A 122 -17.77 -17.40 8.28
CA GLY A 122 -17.12 -16.41 9.14
C GLY A 122 -18.06 -15.25 9.44
N TYR A 123 -18.79 -14.75 8.44
CA TYR A 123 -19.86 -13.79 8.65
C TYR A 123 -20.91 -14.31 9.64
N ASP A 124 -21.41 -15.53 9.47
CA ASP A 124 -22.43 -16.11 10.35
C ASP A 124 -21.94 -16.26 11.79
N VAL A 125 -20.70 -16.70 11.98
CA VAL A 125 -20.06 -16.81 13.30
C VAL A 125 -19.92 -15.42 13.94
N ILE A 126 -19.30 -14.46 13.26
CA ILE A 126 -19.12 -13.09 13.77
C ILE A 126 -20.48 -12.47 14.10
N TYR A 127 -21.45 -12.60 13.20
CA TYR A 127 -22.80 -12.07 13.39
C TYR A 127 -23.46 -12.64 14.64
N LYS A 128 -23.49 -13.97 14.80
CA LYS A 128 -24.10 -14.62 15.96
C LYS A 128 -23.41 -14.26 17.27
N THR A 129 -22.08 -14.21 17.29
CA THR A 129 -21.31 -13.80 18.47
C THR A 129 -21.62 -12.36 18.87
N LEU A 130 -21.66 -11.44 17.90
CA LEU A 130 -22.00 -10.05 18.17
C LEU A 130 -23.45 -9.86 18.60
N LEU A 131 -24.39 -10.64 18.05
CA LEU A 131 -25.79 -10.64 18.52
C LEU A 131 -25.88 -11.04 19.99
N ASP A 132 -25.18 -12.09 20.41
CA ASP A 132 -25.19 -12.54 21.81
C ASP A 132 -24.57 -11.50 22.74
N MET A 133 -23.44 -10.90 22.33
CA MET A 133 -22.73 -9.90 23.14
C MET A 133 -23.49 -8.58 23.28
N PHE A 134 -24.11 -8.09 22.21
CA PHE A 134 -24.64 -6.72 22.16
C PHE A 134 -26.17 -6.66 22.07
N LEU A 135 -26.84 -7.69 21.56
CA LEU A 135 -28.29 -7.75 21.38
C LEU A 135 -28.97 -8.84 22.22
N SER A 136 -28.28 -9.41 23.20
CA SER A 136 -28.94 -10.23 24.22
C SER A 136 -29.95 -9.39 25.01
N PRO A 137 -31.00 -10.02 25.59
CA PRO A 137 -32.01 -9.29 26.37
C PRO A 137 -31.44 -8.43 27.50
N SER A 138 -30.27 -8.79 28.04
CA SER A 138 -29.58 -8.03 29.08
C SER A 138 -28.74 -6.85 28.56
N ALA A 139 -28.38 -6.84 27.27
CA ALA A 139 -27.47 -5.85 26.69
C ALA A 139 -28.18 -4.87 25.74
N ILE A 140 -29.32 -5.27 25.16
CA ILE A 140 -29.97 -4.54 24.07
C ILE A 140 -30.37 -3.10 24.42
N ASP A 141 -30.81 -2.83 25.65
CA ASP A 141 -31.21 -1.49 26.08
C ASP A 141 -30.01 -0.52 26.09
N ASN A 142 -28.87 -0.98 26.63
CA ASN A 142 -27.62 -0.23 26.64
C ASN A 142 -27.11 0.00 25.22
N THR A 143 -27.12 -1.04 24.38
CA THR A 143 -26.69 -0.95 22.98
C THR A 143 -27.58 0.01 22.19
N SER A 144 -28.90 -0.02 22.42
CA SER A 144 -29.86 0.89 21.78
C SER A 144 -29.67 2.33 22.23
N PHE A 145 -29.35 2.55 23.50
CA PHE A 145 -29.09 3.89 24.02
C PHE A 145 -27.78 4.47 23.48
N LEU A 146 -26.69 3.70 23.50
CA LEU A 146 -25.38 4.15 23.02
C LEU A 146 -25.31 4.26 21.49
N GLY A 147 -26.11 3.47 20.78
CA GLY A 147 -26.12 3.38 19.32
C GLY A 147 -26.89 4.47 18.60
N GLN A 148 -27.58 5.36 19.33
CA GLN A 148 -28.42 6.39 18.71
C GLN A 148 -27.62 7.29 17.75
N PRO A 149 -28.22 7.68 16.60
CA PRO A 149 -29.61 7.45 16.20
C PRO A 149 -29.84 6.12 15.45
N LEU A 150 -28.83 5.25 15.35
CA LEU A 150 -28.90 4.04 14.55
C LEU A 150 -29.52 2.88 15.34
N ALA A 151 -30.26 2.03 14.62
CA ALA A 151 -30.77 0.81 15.21
C ALA A 151 -29.60 -0.13 15.57
N PRO A 152 -29.67 -0.85 16.70
CA PRO A 152 -28.60 -1.75 17.14
C PRO A 152 -28.24 -2.83 16.09
N ASP A 153 -29.24 -3.37 15.39
CA ASP A 153 -29.01 -4.36 14.33
C ASP A 153 -28.28 -3.76 13.12
N TYR A 154 -28.53 -2.48 12.83
CA TYR A 154 -27.84 -1.75 11.78
C TYR A 154 -26.37 -1.56 12.13
N LEU A 155 -26.07 -1.17 13.37
CA LEU A 155 -24.70 -1.06 13.87
C LEU A 155 -23.96 -2.40 13.77
N ILE A 156 -24.59 -3.49 14.19
CA ILE A 156 -24.00 -4.84 14.09
C ILE A 156 -23.62 -5.19 12.65
N ARG A 157 -24.49 -4.89 11.68
CA ARG A 157 -24.30 -5.32 10.29
C ARG A 157 -23.38 -4.41 9.48
N LYS A 158 -23.31 -3.12 9.81
CA LYS A 158 -22.65 -2.09 8.98
C LYS A 158 -21.39 -1.52 9.59
N VAL A 159 -21.33 -1.52 10.92
CA VAL A 159 -20.14 -1.34 11.74
C VAL A 159 -19.91 -2.73 12.37
N PHE A 160 -19.17 -2.92 13.45
CA PHE A 160 -18.99 -4.18 14.20
C PHE A 160 -18.61 -5.43 13.39
N ILE A 161 -19.43 -6.01 12.49
CA ILE A 161 -19.03 -7.14 11.62
C ILE A 161 -17.77 -6.79 10.80
N PRO A 162 -17.74 -5.76 9.93
CA PRO A 162 -16.54 -5.39 9.19
C PRO A 162 -15.34 -5.07 10.10
N GLU A 163 -15.51 -4.32 11.20
CA GLU A 163 -14.44 -4.01 12.14
C GLU A 163 -13.90 -5.28 12.82
N THR A 164 -14.78 -6.19 13.24
CA THR A 164 -14.39 -7.48 13.85
C THR A 164 -13.65 -8.33 12.84
N ALA A 165 -14.12 -8.40 11.59
CA ALA A 165 -13.44 -9.12 10.52
C ALA A 165 -12.03 -8.57 10.28
N LEU A 166 -11.88 -7.24 10.23
CA LEU A 166 -10.57 -6.58 10.08
C LEU A 166 -9.64 -6.91 11.26
N CYS A 167 -10.15 -6.87 12.50
CA CYS A 167 -9.39 -7.21 13.69
C CYS A 167 -8.92 -8.68 13.69
N LEU A 168 -9.80 -9.61 13.30
CA LEU A 168 -9.47 -11.03 13.20
C LEU A 168 -8.42 -11.31 12.11
N ILE A 169 -8.55 -10.66 10.95
CA ILE A 169 -7.54 -10.73 9.89
C ILE A 169 -6.21 -10.17 10.39
N ALA A 170 -6.23 -9.00 11.05
CA ALA A 170 -5.03 -8.40 11.61
C ALA A 170 -4.38 -9.31 12.66
N GLU A 171 -5.16 -10.00 13.48
CA GLU A 171 -4.65 -10.98 14.46
C GLU A 171 -4.03 -12.20 13.79
N ALA A 172 -4.67 -12.75 12.76
CA ALA A 172 -4.13 -13.88 11.99
C ALA A 172 -2.82 -13.53 11.26
N LEU A 173 -2.65 -12.27 10.87
CA LEU A 173 -1.46 -11.77 10.18
C LEU A 173 -0.34 -11.31 11.14
N LYS A 174 -0.58 -11.25 12.46
CA LYS A 174 0.49 -10.94 13.42
C LYS A 174 1.55 -12.04 13.35
N PRO A 175 2.85 -11.70 13.22
CA PRO A 175 3.91 -12.70 13.23
C PRO A 175 3.81 -13.52 14.52
N CYS A 176 3.68 -14.84 14.39
CA CYS A 176 3.72 -15.73 15.53
C CYS A 176 5.13 -15.67 16.14
N PHE A 177 5.33 -14.88 17.19
CA PHE A 177 6.59 -14.86 17.95
C PHE A 177 6.82 -16.14 18.78
N TRP A 178 5.93 -17.12 18.68
CA TRP A 178 6.02 -18.39 19.39
C TRP A 178 5.77 -19.53 18.40
N GLY A 179 6.79 -20.39 18.24
CA GLY A 179 6.84 -21.46 17.25
C GLY A 179 5.77 -22.53 17.43
N CYS A 180 4.58 -22.27 16.89
CA CYS A 180 3.53 -23.27 16.80
C CYS A 180 3.65 -24.04 15.48
N ASN A 181 4.28 -25.22 15.56
CA ASN A 181 4.11 -26.30 14.60
C ASN A 181 2.63 -26.73 14.62
N VAL A 182 1.84 -26.31 13.63
CA VAL A 182 0.51 -26.87 13.37
C VAL A 182 0.43 -27.35 11.92
N PHE A 183 1.13 -28.45 11.66
CA PHE A 183 0.73 -29.47 10.70
C PHE A 183 1.08 -30.84 11.31
N ARG A 184 0.08 -31.47 11.94
CA ARG A 184 -0.05 -32.92 12.09
C ARG A 184 -1.50 -33.29 11.97
#